data_AF-J9G9S0-F1
#
_entry.id   AF-J9G9S0-F1
#
_cell.length_a   1.000
_cell.length_b   1.000
_cell.length_c   1.000
_cell.angle_alpha   90.00
_cell.angle_beta   90.00
_cell.angle_gamma   90.00
#
_symmetry.space_group_name_H-M   'P 1'
#
loop_
_entity.id
_entity.type
_entity.pdbx_description
1 polymer ?
#
loop_
_entity_poly.entity_id
_entity_poly.type
_entity_poly.pdbx_seq_one_letter_code
_entity_poly.pdbx_strand_id
1 'polypeptide(L)'
;TELKPYSEVSPLYDRVFRVYNPYSSEHFYTRDENERDILIRGGWKDEKVAWYSLKEDDPHAEPVYRLYNPNAKDHLYTKDENERKVLVELGWKAEGIAWYGQKGVDGEPIYRCYNPNAKAAGAHHLMRSTNEYNTLARLGWKQEGISFYAPKVNTIVDENGQAVWYDETGNPSYGEAYYDGEWYYFDSETQREVKNAFVKVPYTEKARYYGDNGKAVSGSKKIGSHSYIFDNATRHLIYNGSESVFGDNATSNVVIKIDKAGTMHIYDKALNPICGDVRVNNAVYTADGNGVVVRTQVYNVPHYFQTDPRWGNVPFGDTTFRHLGCVPTVLAMAYEGVTDQPYSPLDIGYALVGAGKLNASLTNGIPIGVEGDGIMWAAQHYGIEARGDYLDQLEITKVLKAGGFISFTLAARTPLNPDTRYDH
;
A
#
# COMPACT_ATOMS: atom_id res chain seq x y z
N THR A 1 -21.89 -0.93 -1.49
CA THR A 1 -21.52 -0.87 -2.91
C THR A 1 -20.03 -0.96 -2.96
N GLU A 2 -19.51 -1.88 -3.77
CA GLU A 2 -18.08 -1.97 -4.04
C GLU A 2 -17.56 -0.59 -4.45
N LEU A 3 -16.31 -0.31 -4.11
CA LEU A 3 -15.57 0.77 -4.75
C LEU A 3 -15.84 0.67 -6.23
N LYS A 4 -16.53 1.67 -6.81
CA LYS A 4 -16.68 1.72 -8.26
C LYS A 4 -15.25 1.62 -8.80
N PRO A 5 -14.92 0.56 -9.56
CA PRO A 5 -13.62 0.51 -10.19
C PRO A 5 -13.42 1.83 -10.94
N TYR A 6 -12.17 2.26 -11.06
CA TYR A 6 -11.72 3.47 -11.77
C TYR A 6 -12.25 3.58 -13.23
N SER A 7 -13.06 2.62 -13.68
CA SER A 7 -13.61 2.38 -15.00
C SER A 7 -14.97 3.02 -15.28
N GLU A 8 -15.73 3.51 -14.31
CA GLU A 8 -16.96 4.30 -14.59
C GLU A 8 -16.67 5.80 -14.50
N VAL A 9 -15.75 6.29 -15.33
CA VAL A 9 -15.68 7.73 -15.59
C VAL A 9 -16.94 8.10 -16.34
N SER A 10 -17.62 9.16 -15.88
CA SER A 10 -18.76 9.75 -16.59
C SER A 10 -18.46 9.85 -18.09
N PRO A 11 -19.43 9.55 -18.99
CA PRO A 11 -19.23 9.68 -20.43
C PRO A 11 -18.87 11.12 -20.86
N LEU A 12 -18.98 12.08 -19.95
CA LEU A 12 -18.64 13.49 -20.11
C LEU A 12 -17.12 13.76 -20.14
N TYR A 13 -16.27 12.84 -19.67
CA TYR A 13 -14.84 13.12 -19.52
C TYR A 13 -13.95 12.00 -20.08
N ASP A 14 -12.77 12.37 -20.59
CA ASP A 14 -11.69 11.44 -20.91
C ASP A 14 -10.61 11.44 -19.81
N ARG A 15 -9.94 10.31 -19.61
CA ARG A 15 -8.81 10.22 -18.69
C ARG A 15 -7.54 10.68 -19.37
N VAL A 16 -6.75 11.52 -18.69
CA VAL A 16 -5.35 11.79 -19.07
C VAL A 16 -4.46 11.03 -18.10
N PHE A 17 -3.74 10.05 -18.64
CA PHE A 17 -2.79 9.24 -17.88
C PHE A 17 -1.43 9.91 -17.81
N ARG A 18 -0.72 9.71 -16.70
CA ARG A 18 0.70 10.04 -16.56
C ARG A 18 1.50 8.75 -16.43
N VAL A 19 2.56 8.65 -17.21
CA VAL A 19 3.52 7.54 -17.13
C VAL A 19 4.93 8.11 -16.99
N TYR A 20 5.71 7.50 -16.11
CA TYR A 20 7.05 7.96 -15.76
C TYR A 20 8.12 7.02 -16.31
N ASN A 21 9.12 7.57 -16.98
CA ASN A 21 10.28 6.83 -17.44
C ASN A 21 11.39 6.87 -16.37
N PRO A 22 11.72 5.76 -15.69
CA PRO A 22 12.77 5.76 -14.67
C PRO A 22 14.18 5.98 -15.23
N TYR A 23 14.39 5.84 -16.54
CA TYR A 23 15.70 6.01 -17.17
C TYR A 23 15.95 7.45 -17.63
N SER A 24 14.96 8.10 -18.24
CA SER A 24 15.08 9.50 -18.71
C SER A 24 14.56 10.52 -17.69
N SER A 25 13.82 10.08 -16.67
CA SER A 25 13.05 10.95 -15.77
C SER A 25 11.94 11.75 -16.45
N GLU A 26 11.56 11.37 -17.66
CA GLU A 26 10.45 11.97 -18.41
C GLU A 26 9.10 11.54 -17.81
N HIS A 27 8.20 12.51 -17.73
CA HIS A 27 6.77 12.25 -17.54
C HIS A 27 6.07 12.45 -18.87
N PHE A 28 5.30 11.45 -19.28
CA PHE A 28 4.54 11.47 -20.51
C PHE A 28 3.04 11.43 -20.19
N TYR A 29 2.27 12.22 -20.93
CA TYR A 29 0.85 12.42 -20.72
C TYR A 29 0.05 12.06 -21.97
N THR A 30 -0.96 11.22 -21.80
CA THR A 30 -1.78 10.75 -22.92
C THR A 30 -3.20 10.41 -22.53
N ARG A 31 -4.15 10.61 -23.45
CA ARG A 31 -5.51 10.07 -23.38
C ARG A 31 -5.63 8.69 -24.03
N ASP A 32 -4.62 8.26 -24.79
CA ASP A 32 -4.63 6.98 -25.49
C ASP A 32 -4.19 5.88 -24.53
N GLU A 33 -5.14 5.02 -24.16
CA GLU A 33 -4.88 3.85 -23.31
C GLU A 33 -3.87 2.88 -23.93
N ASN A 34 -3.90 2.71 -25.25
CA ASN A 34 -2.96 1.82 -25.93
C ASN A 34 -1.55 2.43 -25.95
N GLU A 35 -1.41 3.74 -26.13
CA GLU A 35 -0.10 4.43 -26.00
C GLU A 35 0.46 4.24 -24.59
N ARG A 36 -0.36 4.46 -23.54
CA ARG A 36 0.00 4.16 -22.16
C ARG A 36 0.45 2.71 -21.99
N ASP A 37 -0.34 1.74 -22.45
CA ASP A 37 -0.07 0.32 -22.24
C ASP A 37 1.19 -0.15 -22.96
N ILE A 38 1.51 0.44 -24.12
CA ILE A 38 2.77 0.21 -24.82
C ILE A 38 3.96 0.74 -24.02
N LEU A 39 3.86 1.94 -23.44
CA LEU A 39 4.92 2.52 -22.61
C LEU A 39 5.15 1.68 -21.34
N ILE A 40 4.08 1.22 -20.69
CA ILE A 40 4.16 0.32 -19.52
C ILE A 40 4.86 -1.00 -19.90
N ARG A 41 4.48 -1.61 -21.02
CA ARG A 41 5.17 -2.81 -21.55
C ARG A 41 6.65 -2.56 -21.85
N GLY A 42 6.99 -1.31 -22.21
CA GLY A 42 8.36 -0.84 -22.40
C GLY A 42 9.14 -0.52 -21.11
N GLY A 43 8.57 -0.76 -19.93
CA GLY A 43 9.23 -0.56 -18.64
C GLY A 43 8.99 0.82 -17.99
N TRP A 44 8.06 1.62 -18.52
CA TRP A 44 7.62 2.85 -17.86
C TRP A 44 6.71 2.53 -16.69
N LYS A 45 6.72 3.39 -15.67
CA LYS A 45 5.86 3.27 -14.49
C LYS A 45 4.53 3.95 -14.75
N ASP A 46 3.45 3.20 -14.55
CA ASP A 46 2.09 3.72 -14.59
C ASP A 46 1.78 4.55 -13.34
N GLU A 47 1.68 5.86 -13.50
CA GLU A 47 1.33 6.79 -12.43
C GLU A 47 -0.16 7.15 -12.40
N LYS A 48 -0.97 6.35 -13.11
CA LYS A 48 -2.43 6.43 -13.14
C LYS A 48 -2.92 7.72 -13.81
N VAL A 49 -4.15 8.11 -13.48
CA VAL A 49 -4.80 9.29 -14.08
C VAL A 49 -4.29 10.54 -13.40
N ALA A 50 -3.69 11.41 -14.22
CA ALA A 50 -3.17 12.69 -13.78
C ALA A 50 -4.25 13.77 -13.72
N TRP A 51 -5.25 13.74 -14.61
CA TRP A 51 -6.46 14.57 -14.56
C TRP A 51 -7.47 14.08 -15.61
N TYR A 52 -8.61 14.76 -15.69
CA TYR A 52 -9.65 14.49 -16.68
C TYR A 52 -9.69 15.58 -17.75
N SER A 53 -10.09 15.20 -18.95
CA SER A 53 -10.27 16.08 -20.11
C SER A 53 -11.75 16.24 -20.40
N LEU A 54 -12.15 17.43 -20.83
CA LEU A 54 -13.46 17.63 -21.47
C LEU A 54 -13.51 16.89 -22.82
N LYS A 55 -14.73 16.68 -23.32
CA LYS A 55 -14.96 16.29 -24.72
C LYS A 55 -14.83 17.49 -25.63
N GLU A 56 -14.53 17.25 -26.90
CA GLU A 56 -14.37 18.30 -27.92
C GLU A 56 -15.64 19.13 -28.11
N ASP A 57 -16.81 18.51 -27.97
CA ASP A 57 -18.12 19.15 -28.13
C ASP A 57 -18.61 19.90 -26.88
N ASP A 58 -17.84 19.87 -25.78
CA ASP A 58 -18.16 20.64 -24.59
C ASP A 58 -17.96 22.16 -24.85
N PRO A 59 -18.94 23.02 -24.54
CA PRO A 59 -18.85 24.46 -24.80
C PRO A 59 -17.72 25.16 -24.00
N HIS A 60 -17.21 24.51 -22.94
CA HIS A 60 -16.11 24.98 -22.12
C HIS A 60 -14.78 24.30 -22.46
N ALA A 61 -14.69 23.48 -23.52
CA ALA A 61 -13.45 22.86 -23.95
C ALA A 61 -12.45 23.89 -24.53
N GLU A 62 -11.20 23.85 -24.06
CA GLU A 62 -10.07 24.52 -24.68
C GLU A 62 -8.97 23.52 -25.09
N PRO A 63 -8.41 23.57 -26.30
CA PRO A 63 -7.43 22.59 -26.73
C PRO A 63 -6.08 22.77 -26.02
N VAL A 64 -5.50 21.65 -25.58
CA VAL A 64 -4.10 21.55 -25.16
C VAL A 64 -3.36 20.73 -26.19
N TYR A 65 -2.34 21.32 -26.81
CA TYR A 65 -1.57 20.72 -27.89
C TYR A 65 -0.37 19.94 -27.38
N ARG A 66 -0.05 18.82 -28.03
CA ARG A 66 1.19 18.06 -27.82
C ARG A 66 2.19 18.38 -28.93
N LEU A 67 3.42 18.70 -28.55
CA LEU A 67 4.54 18.90 -29.47
C LEU A 67 5.70 17.98 -29.11
N TYR A 68 6.33 17.40 -30.13
CA TYR A 68 7.50 16.55 -29.99
C TYR A 68 8.76 17.24 -30.50
N ASN A 69 9.81 17.27 -29.67
CA ASN A 69 11.14 17.72 -30.06
C ASN A 69 12.02 16.55 -30.48
N PRO A 70 12.32 16.36 -31.78
CA PRO A 70 13.14 15.24 -32.23
C PRO A 70 14.61 15.31 -31.77
N ASN A 71 15.11 16.49 -31.42
CA ASN A 71 16.50 16.68 -30.98
C ASN A 71 16.69 16.32 -29.50
N ALA A 72 15.74 16.75 -28.66
CA ALA A 72 15.75 16.44 -27.22
C ALA A 72 15.11 15.09 -26.89
N LYS A 73 14.31 14.55 -27.83
CA LYS A 73 13.37 13.42 -27.63
C LYS A 73 12.37 13.70 -26.51
N ASP A 74 11.90 14.94 -26.42
CA ASP A 74 11.04 15.43 -25.34
C ASP A 74 9.67 15.86 -25.87
N HIS A 75 8.68 15.86 -24.98
CA HIS A 75 7.34 16.35 -25.28
C HIS A 75 7.05 17.63 -24.51
N LEU A 76 6.31 18.54 -25.14
CA LEU A 76 5.76 19.73 -24.51
C LEU A 76 4.26 19.78 -24.74
N TYR A 77 3.55 20.22 -23.72
CA TYR A 77 2.10 20.38 -23.74
C TYR A 77 1.75 21.84 -23.46
N THR A 78 0.89 22.41 -24.29
CA THR A 78 0.54 23.83 -24.19
C THR A 78 -0.83 24.15 -24.74
N LYS A 79 -1.56 25.05 -24.06
CA LYS A 79 -2.75 25.69 -24.61
C LYS A 79 -2.44 26.95 -25.43
N ASP A 80 -1.20 27.44 -25.36
CA ASP A 80 -0.79 28.65 -26.05
C ASP A 80 -0.50 28.34 -27.52
N GLU A 81 -1.42 28.77 -28.39
CA GLU A 81 -1.31 28.65 -29.83
C GLU A 81 -0.08 29.38 -30.39
N ASN A 82 0.40 30.44 -29.74
CA ASN A 82 1.61 31.15 -30.12
C ASN A 82 2.87 30.34 -29.78
N GLU A 83 2.96 29.77 -28.57
CA GLU A 83 4.05 28.84 -28.18
C GLU A 83 4.12 27.67 -29.17
N ARG A 84 2.97 27.06 -29.49
CA ARG A 84 2.89 26.00 -30.49
C ARG A 84 3.44 26.43 -31.86
N LYS A 85 3.01 27.59 -32.38
CA LYS A 85 3.47 28.09 -33.69
C LYS A 85 4.97 28.33 -33.72
N VAL A 86 5.51 29.01 -32.71
CA VAL A 86 6.94 29.31 -32.60
C VAL A 86 7.76 28.02 -32.51
N LEU A 87 7.34 27.04 -31.71
CA LEU A 87 8.05 25.77 -31.59
C LEU A 87 8.05 24.97 -32.90
N VAL A 88 6.94 24.97 -33.64
CA VAL A 88 6.87 24.33 -34.97
C VAL A 88 7.83 25.01 -35.96
N GLU A 89 7.90 26.34 -35.98
CA GLU A 89 8.87 27.08 -36.80
C GLU A 89 10.32 26.76 -36.42
N LEU A 90 10.57 26.44 -35.15
CA LEU A 90 11.87 25.99 -34.63
C LEU A 90 12.13 24.49 -34.83
N GLY A 91 11.28 23.79 -35.57
CA GLY A 91 11.48 22.40 -35.98
C GLY A 91 10.90 21.34 -35.04
N TRP A 92 10.08 21.74 -34.06
CA TRP A 92 9.27 20.79 -33.30
C TRP A 92 8.13 20.24 -34.18
N LYS A 93 7.70 19.01 -33.91
CA LYS A 93 6.58 18.38 -34.60
C LYS A 93 5.31 18.61 -33.78
N ALA A 94 4.30 19.23 -34.38
CA ALA A 94 2.96 19.26 -33.79
C ALA A 94 2.31 17.87 -33.95
N GLU A 95 1.85 17.29 -32.85
CA GLU A 95 1.21 15.97 -32.83
C GLU A 95 -0.31 16.05 -32.68
N GLY A 96 -0.85 17.28 -32.66
CA GLY A 96 -2.28 17.55 -32.57
C GLY A 96 -2.74 17.93 -31.17
N ILE A 97 -4.03 17.77 -30.92
CA ILE A 97 -4.67 18.07 -29.64
C ILE A 97 -4.48 16.86 -28.72
N ALA A 98 -3.74 17.07 -27.64
CA ALA A 98 -3.48 16.08 -26.61
C ALA A 98 -4.75 15.77 -25.83
N TRP A 99 -5.46 16.82 -25.40
CA TRP A 99 -6.72 16.79 -24.65
C TRP A 99 -7.39 18.18 -24.64
N TYR A 100 -8.56 18.28 -24.03
CA TYR A 100 -9.29 19.53 -23.82
C TYR A 100 -9.34 19.89 -22.34
N GLY A 101 -8.80 21.06 -21.99
CA GLY A 101 -8.92 21.68 -20.68
C GLY A 101 -10.23 22.43 -20.50
N GLN A 102 -10.46 22.92 -19.29
CA GLN A 102 -11.56 23.82 -18.90
C GLN A 102 -11.19 25.26 -19.28
N LYS A 103 -12.01 25.88 -20.13
CA LYS A 103 -11.91 27.28 -20.49
C LYS A 103 -12.17 28.18 -19.28
N GLY A 104 -11.40 29.26 -19.17
CA GLY A 104 -11.53 30.23 -18.09
C GLY A 104 -10.71 29.83 -16.87
N VAL A 105 -11.19 30.20 -15.68
CA VAL A 105 -10.51 29.95 -14.40
C VAL A 105 -11.32 29.05 -13.46
N ASP A 106 -12.45 28.52 -13.95
CA ASP A 106 -13.41 27.77 -13.14
C ASP A 106 -12.99 26.31 -12.91
N GLY A 107 -11.91 25.85 -13.56
CA GLY A 107 -11.35 24.51 -13.41
C GLY A 107 -10.29 24.40 -12.32
N GLU A 108 -9.75 23.19 -12.15
CA GLU A 108 -8.57 22.93 -11.32
C GLU A 108 -7.29 23.35 -12.07
N PRO A 109 -6.40 24.16 -11.47
CA PRO A 109 -5.18 24.59 -12.14
C PRO A 109 -4.18 23.44 -12.34
N ILE A 110 -3.66 23.29 -13.55
CA ILE A 110 -2.53 22.42 -13.87
C ILE A 110 -1.29 23.28 -14.04
N TYR A 111 -0.28 23.07 -13.18
CA TYR A 111 0.97 23.81 -13.18
C TYR A 111 2.01 23.15 -14.08
N ARG A 112 2.88 23.97 -14.71
CA ARG A 112 4.05 23.50 -15.45
C ARG A 112 5.33 24.00 -14.77
N CYS A 113 6.33 23.13 -14.65
CA CYS A 113 7.68 23.57 -14.30
C CYS A 113 8.72 22.98 -15.25
N TYR A 114 9.81 23.73 -15.40
CA TYR A 114 10.92 23.42 -16.30
C TYR A 114 12.18 23.07 -15.51
N ASN A 115 12.83 21.97 -15.86
CA ASN A 115 14.13 21.57 -15.32
C ASN A 115 15.26 22.14 -16.19
N PRO A 116 15.96 23.20 -15.76
CA PRO A 116 17.08 23.76 -16.54
C PRO A 116 18.28 22.82 -16.65
N ASN A 117 18.33 21.74 -15.87
CA ASN A 117 19.41 20.77 -15.86
C ASN A 117 19.10 19.50 -16.67
N ALA A 118 17.92 19.41 -17.29
CA ALA A 118 17.60 18.29 -18.18
C ALA A 118 18.53 18.31 -19.40
N LYS A 119 19.24 17.20 -19.63
CA LYS A 119 20.19 17.05 -20.74
C LYS A 119 19.58 16.40 -21.99
N ALA A 120 18.34 15.92 -21.88
CA ALA A 120 17.57 15.24 -22.92
C ALA A 120 16.07 15.41 -22.59
N ALA A 121 15.26 14.35 -22.75
CA ALA A 121 13.85 14.31 -22.37
C ALA A 121 13.61 14.58 -20.88
N GLY A 122 12.37 14.95 -20.52
CA GLY A 122 11.96 15.21 -19.15
C GLY A 122 12.28 16.62 -18.66
N ALA A 123 12.35 17.58 -19.59
CA ALA A 123 12.62 18.96 -19.21
C ALA A 123 11.39 19.68 -18.64
N HIS A 124 10.17 19.20 -18.90
CA HIS A 124 8.94 19.78 -18.38
C HIS A 124 8.15 18.78 -17.55
N HIS A 125 7.47 19.27 -16.53
CA HIS A 125 6.58 18.49 -15.68
C HIS A 125 5.25 19.21 -15.49
N LEU A 126 4.14 18.47 -15.63
CA LEU A 126 2.79 18.95 -15.37
C LEU A 126 2.24 18.32 -14.08
N MET A 127 1.66 19.13 -13.22
CA MET A 127 1.09 18.67 -11.95
C MET A 127 -0.12 19.48 -11.50
N ARG A 128 -1.01 18.81 -10.75
CA ARG A 128 -2.10 19.44 -10.00
C ARG A 128 -1.63 19.98 -8.65
N SER A 129 -0.73 19.23 -8.00
CA SER A 129 -0.33 19.46 -6.62
C SER A 129 0.53 20.72 -6.48
N THR A 130 0.01 21.73 -5.77
CA THR A 130 0.78 22.91 -5.38
C THR A 130 1.98 22.54 -4.49
N ASN A 131 1.87 21.46 -3.71
CA ASN A 131 2.98 20.97 -2.90
C ASN A 131 4.10 20.38 -3.77
N GLU A 132 3.77 19.59 -4.79
CA GLU A 132 4.74 19.08 -5.76
C GLU A 132 5.42 20.25 -6.48
N TYR A 133 4.63 21.20 -6.98
CA TYR A 133 5.10 22.40 -7.68
C TYR A 133 6.06 23.26 -6.85
N ASN A 134 5.76 23.47 -5.57
CA ASN A 134 6.62 24.23 -4.66
C ASN A 134 7.85 23.43 -4.22
N THR A 135 7.75 22.11 -4.14
CA THR A 135 8.88 21.25 -3.80
C THR A 135 9.91 21.24 -4.93
N LEU A 136 9.47 21.12 -6.19
CA LEU A 136 10.36 21.14 -7.35
C LEU A 136 11.11 22.47 -7.48
N ALA A 137 10.48 23.60 -7.13
CA ALA A 137 11.15 24.89 -7.06
C ALA A 137 12.34 24.90 -6.10
N ARG A 138 12.19 24.30 -4.92
CA ARG A 138 13.28 24.14 -3.93
C ARG A 138 14.38 23.22 -4.42
N LEU A 139 14.07 22.32 -5.35
CA LEU A 139 15.03 21.41 -6.01
C LEU A 139 15.66 22.03 -7.27
N GLY A 140 15.43 23.32 -7.55
CA GLY A 140 16.06 24.06 -8.64
C GLY A 140 15.31 24.05 -9.97
N TRP A 141 14.08 23.52 -10.00
CA TRP A 141 13.20 23.66 -11.17
C TRP A 141 12.65 25.09 -11.26
N LYS A 142 12.41 25.56 -12.48
CA LYS A 142 11.79 26.85 -12.75
C LYS A 142 10.27 26.69 -12.82
N GLN A 143 9.58 27.45 -11.99
CA GLN A 143 8.13 27.57 -11.98
C GLN A 143 7.65 28.38 -13.19
N GLU A 144 6.82 27.79 -14.07
CA GLU A 144 6.28 28.47 -15.25
C GLU A 144 4.82 28.94 -15.08
N GLY A 145 4.19 28.59 -13.95
CA GLY A 145 2.84 28.98 -13.61
C GLY A 145 1.78 27.96 -14.05
N ILE A 146 0.54 28.44 -14.17
CA ILE A 146 -0.60 27.64 -14.61
C ILE A 146 -0.48 27.46 -16.13
N SER A 147 -0.41 26.21 -16.56
CA SER A 147 -0.38 25.83 -17.97
C SER A 147 -1.78 25.86 -18.58
N PHE A 148 -2.75 25.23 -17.91
CA PHE A 148 -4.16 25.19 -18.30
C PHE A 148 -5.00 24.82 -17.07
N TYR A 149 -6.32 24.85 -17.19
CA TYR A 149 -7.23 24.35 -16.17
C TYR A 149 -7.85 23.03 -16.63
N ALA A 150 -8.00 22.06 -15.72
CA ALA A 150 -8.73 20.82 -15.97
C ALA A 150 -10.14 20.91 -15.35
N PRO A 151 -11.15 20.18 -15.87
CA PRO A 151 -12.43 20.03 -15.16
C PRO A 151 -12.21 19.44 -13.76
N LYS A 152 -12.97 19.94 -12.79
CA LYS A 152 -12.91 19.47 -11.40
C LYS A 152 -13.61 18.11 -11.31
N VAL A 153 -12.89 17.01 -11.51
CA VAL A 153 -13.45 15.64 -11.53
C VAL A 153 -12.55 14.73 -10.72
N ASN A 154 -13.14 13.95 -9.81
CA ASN A 154 -12.43 13.11 -8.85
C ASN A 154 -11.25 13.84 -8.21
N THR A 155 -11.51 15.05 -7.72
CA THR A 155 -10.48 15.97 -7.22
C THR A 155 -10.96 16.75 -5.99
N ILE A 156 -10.01 17.13 -5.15
CA ILE A 156 -10.26 18.00 -3.99
C ILE A 156 -9.75 19.39 -4.35
N VAL A 157 -10.64 20.38 -4.35
CA VAL A 157 -10.31 21.78 -4.63
C VAL A 157 -10.48 22.61 -3.37
N ASP A 158 -9.53 23.51 -3.11
CA ASP A 158 -9.68 24.54 -2.08
C ASP A 158 -10.53 25.69 -2.66
N GLU A 159 -11.76 25.82 -2.16
CA GLU A 159 -12.64 26.94 -2.45
C GLU A 159 -12.74 27.86 -1.24
N ASN A 160 -12.02 28.99 -1.28
CA ASN A 160 -12.02 30.02 -0.23
C ASN A 160 -11.57 29.51 1.16
N GLY A 161 -10.57 28.62 1.21
CA GLY A 161 -10.05 28.01 2.43
C GLY A 161 -10.79 26.74 2.86
N GLN A 162 -11.72 26.24 2.04
CA GLN A 162 -12.49 25.04 2.30
C GLN A 162 -12.21 24.00 1.22
N ALA A 163 -11.71 22.83 1.64
CA ALA A 163 -11.64 21.68 0.75
C ALA A 163 -13.05 21.22 0.33
N VAL A 164 -13.25 21.06 -0.97
CA VAL A 164 -14.50 20.56 -1.59
C VAL A 164 -14.14 19.38 -2.48
N TRP A 165 -14.85 18.26 -2.29
CA TRP A 165 -14.72 17.08 -3.14
C TRP A 165 -15.61 17.19 -4.36
N TYR A 166 -15.03 16.99 -5.54
CA TYR A 166 -15.77 16.85 -6.80
C TYR A 166 -15.73 15.40 -7.25
N ASP A 167 -16.89 14.79 -7.43
CA ASP A 167 -17.01 13.37 -7.79
C ASP A 167 -16.76 13.10 -9.28
N GLU A 168 -17.06 11.87 -9.74
CA GLU A 168 -16.86 11.45 -11.12
C GLU A 168 -17.73 12.20 -12.14
N THR A 169 -18.76 12.92 -11.68
CA THR A 169 -19.66 13.74 -12.51
C THR A 169 -19.25 15.21 -12.55
N GLY A 170 -18.22 15.59 -11.80
CA GLY A 170 -17.75 16.97 -11.72
C GLY A 170 -18.61 17.86 -10.83
N ASN A 171 -19.40 17.27 -9.93
CA ASN A 171 -20.23 18.01 -8.98
C ASN A 171 -19.65 17.93 -7.56
N PRO A 172 -19.82 18.99 -6.74
CA PRO A 172 -19.54 18.92 -5.31
C PRO A 172 -20.31 17.76 -4.68
N SER A 173 -19.60 16.93 -3.93
CA SER A 173 -20.11 15.66 -3.44
C SER A 173 -19.61 15.37 -2.02
N TYR A 174 -20.05 14.25 -1.46
CA TYR A 174 -19.73 13.83 -0.09
C TYR A 174 -19.45 12.33 -0.04
N GLY A 175 -18.96 11.86 1.11
CA GLY A 175 -18.56 10.47 1.33
C GLY A 175 -17.06 10.27 1.12
N GLU A 176 -16.69 9.04 0.76
CA GLU A 176 -15.28 8.68 0.58
C GLU A 176 -14.72 9.22 -0.72
N ALA A 177 -13.57 9.89 -0.61
CA ALA A 177 -12.85 10.46 -1.75
C ALA A 177 -11.44 9.85 -1.79
N TYR A 178 -11.09 9.24 -2.90
CA TYR A 178 -9.71 8.77 -3.13
C TYR A 178 -9.01 9.74 -4.08
N TYR A 179 -8.05 10.48 -3.55
CA TYR A 179 -7.38 11.57 -4.25
C TYR A 179 -5.88 11.55 -3.96
N ASP A 180 -5.07 11.65 -5.02
CA ASP A 180 -3.60 11.68 -4.96
C ASP A 180 -2.98 10.55 -4.12
N GLY A 181 -3.52 9.33 -4.28
CA GLY A 181 -3.04 8.13 -3.58
C GLY A 181 -3.57 7.97 -2.15
N GLU A 182 -4.31 8.95 -1.63
CA GLU A 182 -4.78 8.98 -0.24
C GLU A 182 -6.31 8.99 -0.16
N TRP A 183 -6.81 8.52 0.97
CA TRP A 183 -8.24 8.51 1.28
C TRP A 183 -8.61 9.73 2.11
N TYR A 184 -9.71 10.37 1.75
CA TYR A 184 -10.36 11.48 2.45
C TYR A 184 -11.83 11.14 2.68
N TYR A 185 -12.50 11.89 3.54
CA TYR A 185 -13.94 11.80 3.72
C TYR A 185 -14.57 13.18 3.82
N PHE A 186 -15.70 13.35 3.15
CA PHE A 186 -16.47 14.59 3.14
C PHE A 186 -17.84 14.31 3.77
N ASP A 187 -18.19 15.09 4.78
CA ASP A 187 -19.41 14.89 5.55
C ASP A 187 -20.67 15.14 4.70
N SER A 188 -21.69 14.28 4.84
CA SER A 188 -22.89 14.36 3.99
C SER A 188 -23.80 15.55 4.28
N GLU A 189 -23.72 16.12 5.49
CA GLU A 189 -24.56 17.26 5.88
C GLU A 189 -23.87 18.59 5.56
N THR A 190 -22.57 18.67 5.86
CA THR A 190 -21.80 19.91 5.77
C THR A 190 -20.96 20.02 4.50
N GLN A 191 -20.76 18.92 3.77
CA GLN A 191 -19.82 18.79 2.64
C GLN A 191 -18.38 19.21 2.98
N ARG A 192 -18.03 19.17 4.27
CA ARG A 192 -16.69 19.52 4.75
C ARG A 192 -15.83 18.27 4.90
N GLU A 193 -14.55 18.43 4.60
CA GLU A 193 -13.53 17.43 4.90
C GLU A 193 -13.54 17.08 6.39
N VAL A 194 -13.65 15.79 6.69
CA VAL A 194 -13.64 15.26 8.06
C VAL A 194 -12.21 15.06 8.54
N LYS A 195 -11.93 15.53 9.76
CA LYS A 195 -10.62 15.47 10.41
C LYS A 195 -10.77 14.97 11.84
N ASN A 196 -9.74 14.26 12.31
CA ASN A 196 -9.64 13.70 13.66
C ASN A 196 -10.83 12.79 14.06
N ALA A 197 -11.40 12.03 13.13
CA ALA A 197 -12.61 11.26 13.38
C ALA A 197 -12.58 9.86 12.76
N PHE A 198 -13.27 8.93 13.43
CA PHE A 198 -13.62 7.64 12.86
C PHE A 198 -14.85 7.79 11.98
N VAL A 199 -14.81 7.15 10.81
CA VAL A 199 -15.92 7.13 9.87
C VAL A 199 -16.17 5.68 9.46
N LYS A 200 -17.45 5.27 9.47
CA LYS A 200 -17.87 3.97 8.94
C LYS A 200 -17.75 4.01 7.42
N VAL A 201 -17.02 3.06 6.86
CA VAL A 201 -16.88 2.91 5.41
C VAL A 201 -18.25 2.52 4.84
N PRO A 202 -18.82 3.31 3.91
CA PRO A 202 -20.15 3.06 3.38
C PRO A 202 -20.35 1.61 2.94
N TYR A 203 -21.49 1.03 3.30
CA TYR A 203 -21.91 -0.32 2.93
C TYR A 203 -21.00 -1.47 3.39
N THR A 204 -20.11 -1.22 4.34
CA THR A 204 -19.30 -2.26 4.99
C THR A 204 -19.42 -2.14 6.50
N GLU A 205 -18.99 -3.16 7.24
CA GLU A 205 -18.79 -3.06 8.69
C GLU A 205 -17.38 -2.54 9.07
N LYS A 206 -16.63 -2.02 8.10
CA LYS A 206 -15.29 -1.46 8.32
C LYS A 206 -15.38 0.03 8.65
N ALA A 207 -14.32 0.54 9.26
CA ALA A 207 -14.15 1.95 9.56
C ALA A 207 -12.78 2.43 9.06
N ARG A 208 -12.64 3.74 8.85
CA ARG A 208 -11.35 4.42 8.67
C ARG A 208 -11.24 5.52 9.74
N TYR A 209 -10.01 5.92 10.05
CA TYR A 209 -9.78 7.12 10.86
C TYR A 209 -9.07 8.16 10.01
N TYR A 210 -9.65 9.35 9.95
CA TYR A 210 -9.10 10.49 9.22
C TYR A 210 -8.37 11.39 10.20
N GLY A 211 -7.07 11.62 9.96
CA GLY A 211 -6.18 12.39 10.83
C GLY A 211 -6.47 13.90 10.82
N ASP A 212 -5.59 14.66 11.46
CA ASP A 212 -5.65 16.13 11.50
C ASP A 212 -5.42 16.78 10.12
N ASN A 213 -4.65 16.12 9.27
CA ASN A 213 -4.44 16.48 7.88
C ASN A 213 -5.57 16.00 6.94
N GLY A 214 -6.63 15.39 7.49
CA GLY A 214 -7.80 14.88 6.76
C GLY A 214 -7.58 13.59 5.97
N LYS A 215 -6.36 13.04 5.97
CA LYS A 215 -6.04 11.78 5.31
C LYS A 215 -6.38 10.59 6.21
N ALA A 216 -6.84 9.48 5.61
CA ALA A 216 -7.00 8.24 6.34
C ALA A 216 -5.63 7.70 6.77
N VAL A 217 -5.53 7.29 8.03
CA VAL A 217 -4.29 6.77 8.59
C VAL A 217 -4.05 5.29 8.22
N SER A 218 -2.79 4.86 8.29
CA SER A 218 -2.37 3.47 8.11
C SER A 218 -1.40 3.00 9.20
N GLY A 219 -1.28 1.68 9.32
CA GLY A 219 -0.45 1.02 10.32
C GLY A 219 -0.94 1.27 11.74
N SER A 220 -0.02 1.12 12.70
CA SER A 220 -0.30 1.32 14.12
C SER A 220 -0.41 2.81 14.46
N LYS A 221 -1.53 3.22 15.05
CA LYS A 221 -1.80 4.60 15.50
C LYS A 221 -2.38 4.64 16.89
N LYS A 222 -1.88 5.58 17.70
CA LYS A 222 -2.49 5.94 18.98
C LYS A 222 -3.42 7.13 18.78
N ILE A 223 -4.72 6.93 19.03
CA ILE A 223 -5.75 7.96 18.90
C ILE A 223 -6.41 8.13 20.27
N GLY A 224 -6.17 9.29 20.89
CA GLY A 224 -6.51 9.51 22.30
C GLY A 224 -5.74 8.52 23.20
N SER A 225 -6.47 7.80 24.06
CA SER A 225 -5.91 6.80 24.97
C SER A 225 -5.83 5.38 24.39
N HIS A 226 -6.28 5.15 23.15
CA HIS A 226 -6.42 3.82 22.55
C HIS A 226 -5.46 3.63 21.38
N SER A 227 -4.99 2.39 21.19
CA SER A 227 -4.18 1.97 20.03
C SER A 227 -5.05 1.26 19.00
N TYR A 228 -4.84 1.56 17.73
CA TYR A 228 -5.57 1.04 16.58
C TYR A 228 -4.59 0.59 15.51
N ILE A 229 -4.96 -0.42 14.71
CA ILE A 229 -4.19 -0.86 13.55
C ILE A 229 -5.08 -0.72 12.31
N PHE A 230 -4.56 -0.03 11.30
CA PHE A 230 -5.22 0.19 10.02
C PHE A 230 -4.43 -0.47 8.90
N ASP A 231 -5.14 -1.11 7.97
CA ASP A 231 -4.55 -1.75 6.81
C ASP A 231 -3.75 -0.77 5.96
N ASN A 232 -2.57 -1.16 5.50
CA ASN A 232 -1.70 -0.25 4.76
C ASN A 232 -2.25 0.09 3.38
N ALA A 233 -2.97 -0.80 2.70
CA ALA A 233 -3.48 -0.55 1.36
C ALA A 233 -4.85 0.14 1.38
N THR A 234 -5.78 -0.42 2.14
CA THR A 234 -7.19 -0.01 2.19
C THR A 234 -7.47 1.02 3.26
N ARG A 235 -6.56 1.23 4.21
CA ARG A 235 -6.72 2.12 5.39
C ARG A 235 -7.85 1.69 6.33
N HIS A 236 -8.46 0.53 6.10
CA HIS A 236 -9.52 0.01 6.95
C HIS A 236 -8.98 -0.35 8.33
N LEU A 237 -9.75 -0.04 9.36
CA LEU A 237 -9.52 -0.48 10.73
C LEU A 237 -9.53 -2.02 10.77
N ILE A 238 -8.37 -2.60 11.08
CA ILE A 238 -8.19 -4.04 11.28
C ILE A 238 -8.50 -4.38 12.73
N TYR A 239 -7.99 -3.56 13.65
CA TYR A 239 -8.05 -3.83 15.08
C TYR A 239 -8.43 -2.58 15.85
N ASN A 240 -9.55 -2.68 16.56
CA ASN A 240 -9.97 -1.75 17.60
C ASN A 240 -9.68 -2.40 18.95
N GLY A 241 -8.98 -1.70 19.86
CA GLY A 241 -8.60 -2.18 21.19
C GLY A 241 -9.73 -2.49 22.17
N SER A 242 -10.88 -2.95 21.69
CA SER A 242 -11.96 -3.51 22.49
C SER A 242 -12.28 -4.93 21.99
N GLU A 243 -11.73 -5.92 22.71
CA GLU A 243 -11.96 -7.37 22.58
C GLU A 243 -11.57 -8.00 21.24
N SER A 244 -10.33 -8.49 21.14
CA SER A 244 -9.97 -9.50 20.13
C SER A 244 -10.30 -10.89 20.69
N VAL A 245 -11.20 -11.60 20.00
CA VAL A 245 -11.35 -13.05 20.12
C VAL A 245 -10.37 -13.66 19.14
N PHE A 246 -9.24 -14.16 19.64
CA PHE A 246 -8.46 -15.12 18.88
C PHE A 246 -9.16 -16.47 19.02
N GLY A 247 -9.59 -17.06 17.91
CA GLY A 247 -10.17 -18.41 17.87
C GLY A 247 -11.69 -18.43 17.86
N ASP A 248 -12.27 -18.16 16.70
CA ASP A 248 -13.54 -18.78 16.31
C ASP A 248 -13.26 -19.75 15.16
N ASN A 249 -12.36 -20.71 15.40
CA ASN A 249 -12.30 -21.89 14.55
C ASN A 249 -13.38 -22.84 15.07
N ALA A 250 -14.36 -23.15 14.23
CA ALA A 250 -15.54 -23.96 14.50
C ALA A 250 -15.28 -25.36 15.11
N THR A 251 -14.02 -25.76 15.29
CA THR A 251 -13.56 -27.03 15.85
C THR A 251 -13.19 -26.99 17.34
N SER A 252 -12.99 -25.83 17.98
CA SER A 252 -12.68 -25.75 19.42
C SER A 252 -13.93 -25.50 20.27
N ASN A 253 -14.08 -26.25 21.37
CA ASN A 253 -15.21 -26.10 22.31
C ASN A 253 -15.08 -24.89 23.28
N VAL A 254 -14.17 -23.98 23.01
CA VAL A 254 -13.78 -22.90 23.93
C VAL A 254 -13.63 -21.58 23.19
N VAL A 255 -13.83 -20.49 23.92
CA VAL A 255 -13.67 -19.10 23.46
C VAL A 255 -12.50 -18.49 24.22
N ILE A 256 -11.48 -17.99 23.51
CA ILE A 256 -10.34 -17.30 24.12
C ILE A 256 -10.47 -15.80 23.86
N LYS A 257 -10.39 -15.00 24.94
CA LYS A 257 -10.40 -13.53 24.88
C LYS A 257 -9.14 -12.96 25.49
N ILE A 258 -8.65 -11.84 24.98
CA ILE A 258 -7.54 -11.09 25.59
C ILE A 258 -8.03 -9.69 25.95
N ASP A 259 -7.87 -9.31 27.22
CA ASP A 259 -8.30 -8.00 27.73
C ASP A 259 -7.29 -6.88 27.46
N LYS A 260 -7.67 -5.65 27.84
CA LYS A 260 -6.86 -4.44 27.64
C LYS A 260 -5.49 -4.46 28.34
N ALA A 261 -5.34 -5.26 29.39
CA ALA A 261 -4.08 -5.45 30.10
C ALA A 261 -3.21 -6.56 29.47
N GLY A 262 -3.68 -7.20 28.39
CA GLY A 262 -3.04 -8.36 27.80
C GLY A 262 -3.21 -9.63 28.63
N THR A 263 -4.21 -9.66 29.52
CA THR A 263 -4.58 -10.87 30.27
C THR A 263 -5.47 -11.71 29.37
N MET A 264 -5.11 -12.98 29.21
CA MET A 264 -5.90 -13.91 28.42
C MET A 264 -6.90 -14.63 29.32
N HIS A 265 -8.11 -14.79 28.82
CA HIS A 265 -9.23 -15.45 29.49
C HIS A 265 -9.79 -16.55 28.60
N ILE A 266 -10.19 -17.67 29.18
CA ILE A 266 -10.75 -18.81 28.48
C ILE A 266 -12.13 -19.18 29.02
N TYR A 267 -13.06 -19.37 28.10
CA TYR A 267 -14.47 -19.62 28.39
C TYR A 267 -15.01 -20.81 27.61
N ASP A 268 -16.12 -21.38 28.06
CA ASP A 268 -16.93 -22.29 27.26
C ASP A 268 -17.77 -21.52 26.21
N LYS A 269 -18.51 -22.24 25.37
CA LYS A 269 -19.39 -21.63 24.35
C LYS A 269 -20.53 -20.79 24.93
N ALA A 270 -20.88 -20.98 26.20
CA ALA A 270 -21.87 -20.18 26.92
C ALA A 270 -21.23 -18.98 27.66
N LEU A 271 -19.93 -18.74 27.45
CA LEU A 271 -19.14 -17.69 28.08
C LEU A 271 -18.93 -17.88 29.59
N ASN A 272 -19.03 -19.11 30.11
CA ASN A 272 -18.62 -19.39 31.48
C ASN A 272 -17.10 -19.59 31.55
N PRO A 273 -16.41 -19.04 32.58
CA PRO A 273 -14.97 -19.18 32.72
C PRO A 273 -14.58 -20.65 32.94
N ILE A 274 -13.54 -21.10 32.23
CA ILE A 274 -13.00 -22.47 32.39
C ILE A 274 -11.78 -22.41 33.31
N CYS A 275 -11.76 -23.29 34.33
CA CYS A 275 -10.64 -23.45 35.25
C CYS A 275 -9.90 -24.78 34.95
N GLY A 276 -8.57 -24.76 35.04
CA GLY A 276 -7.71 -25.92 34.80
C GLY A 276 -7.06 -25.93 33.41
N ASP A 277 -6.53 -27.08 33.02
CA ASP A 277 -5.84 -27.26 31.74
C ASP A 277 -6.83 -27.48 30.60
N VAL A 278 -6.72 -26.66 29.56
CA VAL A 278 -7.52 -26.74 28.34
C VAL A 278 -6.60 -26.88 27.15
N ARG A 279 -6.77 -27.96 26.38
CA ARG A 279 -6.05 -28.16 25.13
C ARG A 279 -6.83 -27.57 23.96
N VAL A 280 -6.18 -26.70 23.20
CA VAL A 280 -6.68 -26.19 21.91
C VAL A 280 -5.58 -26.45 20.89
N ASN A 281 -5.85 -27.34 19.94
CA ASN A 281 -4.87 -27.83 18.98
C ASN A 281 -3.60 -28.34 19.72
N ASN A 282 -2.46 -27.73 19.44
CA ASN A 282 -1.16 -28.09 19.99
C ASN A 282 -0.76 -27.26 21.23
N ALA A 283 -1.62 -26.36 21.69
CA ALA A 283 -1.40 -25.56 22.89
C ALA A 283 -2.24 -26.06 24.07
N VAL A 284 -1.65 -26.06 25.26
CA VAL A 284 -2.35 -26.23 26.53
C VAL A 284 -2.34 -24.90 27.28
N TYR A 285 -3.54 -24.45 27.65
CA TYR A 285 -3.77 -23.26 28.45
C TYR A 285 -4.19 -23.69 29.86
N THR A 286 -3.43 -23.28 30.88
CA THR A 286 -3.81 -23.46 32.28
C THR A 286 -4.50 -22.19 32.76
N ALA A 287 -5.76 -22.30 33.16
CA ALA A 287 -6.55 -21.17 33.65
C ALA A 287 -6.92 -21.29 35.13
N ASP A 288 -7.07 -20.14 35.80
CA ASP A 288 -7.52 -20.06 37.18
C ASP A 288 -9.05 -20.12 37.32
N GLY A 289 -9.57 -19.99 38.55
CA GLY A 289 -11.00 -20.06 38.84
C GLY A 289 -11.88 -18.99 38.17
N ASN A 290 -11.28 -17.93 37.63
CA ASN A 290 -11.97 -16.87 36.90
C ASN A 290 -11.77 -16.98 35.38
N GLY A 291 -11.16 -18.06 34.90
CA GLY A 291 -10.84 -18.26 33.49
C GLY A 291 -9.59 -17.53 33.04
N VAL A 292 -8.83 -16.89 33.93
CA VAL A 292 -7.58 -16.19 33.56
C VAL A 292 -6.51 -17.23 33.25
N VAL A 293 -5.96 -17.18 32.04
CA VAL A 293 -4.88 -18.06 31.63
C VAL A 293 -3.57 -17.61 32.27
N VAL A 294 -3.05 -18.46 33.15
CA VAL A 294 -1.81 -18.24 33.92
C VAL A 294 -0.60 -18.91 33.29
N ARG A 295 -0.82 -19.86 32.37
CA ARG A 295 0.25 -20.55 31.63
C ARG A 295 -0.23 -20.99 30.26
N THR A 296 0.61 -20.76 29.25
CA THR A 296 0.45 -21.31 27.89
C THR A 296 1.64 -22.20 27.59
N GLN A 297 1.39 -23.40 27.09
CA GLN A 297 2.43 -24.33 26.67
C GLN A 297 2.11 -24.91 25.30
N VAL A 298 2.97 -24.65 24.32
CA VAL A 298 2.87 -25.25 22.99
C VAL A 298 3.70 -26.54 22.99
N TYR A 299 3.07 -27.65 22.61
CA TYR A 299 3.71 -28.96 22.51
C TYR A 299 4.15 -29.23 21.07
N ASN A 300 4.87 -30.33 20.84
CA ASN A 300 5.17 -30.86 19.50
C ASN A 300 5.73 -29.88 18.46
N VAL A 301 6.40 -28.79 18.85
CA VAL A 301 7.13 -27.96 17.89
C VAL A 301 8.38 -28.73 17.49
N PRO A 302 8.50 -29.19 16.24
CA PRO A 302 9.65 -29.97 15.82
C PRO A 302 10.90 -29.09 15.85
N HIS A 303 12.05 -29.72 16.06
CA HIS A 303 13.33 -29.02 15.98
C HIS A 303 14.05 -29.44 14.69
N TYR A 304 13.93 -28.60 13.66
CA TYR A 304 14.56 -28.80 12.37
C TYR A 304 15.83 -27.97 12.24
N PHE A 305 16.84 -28.59 11.62
CA PHE A 305 18.10 -27.94 11.29
C PHE A 305 18.24 -27.82 9.79
N GLN A 306 18.52 -26.62 9.26
CA GLN A 306 18.76 -26.45 7.81
C GLN A 306 19.93 -27.30 7.29
N THR A 307 20.83 -27.71 8.19
CA THR A 307 22.01 -28.53 7.90
C THR A 307 21.76 -30.04 7.98
N ASP A 308 20.55 -30.48 8.33
CA ASP A 308 20.16 -31.90 8.40
C ASP A 308 20.46 -32.60 7.06
N PRO A 309 21.14 -33.76 7.06
CA PRO A 309 21.54 -34.44 5.82
C PRO A 309 20.39 -34.78 4.86
N ARG A 310 19.15 -34.92 5.35
CA ARG A 310 17.97 -35.27 4.54
C ARG A 310 17.62 -34.20 3.51
N TRP A 311 17.90 -32.93 3.80
CA TRP A 311 17.64 -31.81 2.88
C TRP A 311 18.84 -30.88 2.70
N GLY A 312 19.68 -30.71 3.72
CA GLY A 312 20.78 -29.74 3.73
C GLY A 312 21.81 -29.96 2.63
N ASN A 313 22.02 -31.21 2.19
CA ASN A 313 22.96 -31.54 1.11
C ASN A 313 22.30 -31.53 -0.29
N VAL A 314 21.00 -31.27 -0.38
CA VAL A 314 20.29 -31.22 -1.66
C VAL A 314 20.72 -29.97 -2.44
N PRO A 315 21.11 -30.10 -3.71
CA PRO A 315 21.37 -28.97 -4.58
C PRO A 315 20.18 -28.02 -4.65
N PHE A 316 20.42 -26.74 -4.42
CA PHE A 316 19.40 -25.72 -4.31
C PHE A 316 19.94 -24.41 -4.89
N GLY A 317 19.62 -24.18 -6.17
CA GLY A 317 20.21 -23.11 -6.98
C GLY A 317 21.73 -23.28 -7.15
N ASP A 318 22.52 -22.24 -6.89
CA ASP A 318 23.98 -22.25 -7.06
C ASP A 318 24.74 -22.94 -5.89
N THR A 319 24.02 -23.48 -4.91
CA THR A 319 24.60 -24.07 -3.70
C THR A 319 23.76 -25.24 -3.20
N THR A 320 23.83 -25.55 -1.91
CA THR A 320 22.99 -26.55 -1.24
C THR A 320 22.01 -25.88 -0.29
N PHE A 321 20.88 -26.52 -0.04
CA PHE A 321 19.84 -26.00 0.87
C PHE A 321 20.38 -25.59 2.25
N ARG A 322 21.43 -26.26 2.75
CA ARG A 322 22.19 -25.88 3.94
C ARG A 322 22.56 -24.40 4.04
N HIS A 323 22.80 -23.72 2.92
CA HIS A 323 23.25 -22.32 2.90
C HIS A 323 22.11 -21.31 2.73
N LEU A 324 20.94 -21.74 2.25
CA LEU A 324 19.79 -20.87 1.92
C LEU A 324 18.52 -21.19 2.74
N GLY A 325 18.52 -22.32 3.45
CA GLY A 325 17.33 -22.92 4.05
C GLY A 325 16.90 -22.36 5.40
N CYS A 326 17.48 -21.27 5.90
CA CYS A 326 17.17 -20.75 7.25
C CYS A 326 15.68 -20.40 7.41
N VAL A 327 15.13 -19.59 6.51
CA VAL A 327 13.72 -19.18 6.55
C VAL A 327 12.78 -20.37 6.29
N PRO A 328 12.96 -21.19 5.23
CA PRO A 328 12.11 -22.37 5.03
C PRO A 328 12.12 -23.34 6.22
N THR A 329 13.27 -23.50 6.91
CA THR A 329 13.36 -24.36 8.10
C THR A 329 12.58 -23.80 9.28
N VAL A 330 12.66 -22.49 9.54
CA VAL A 330 11.89 -21.84 10.61
C VAL A 330 10.39 -21.89 10.32
N LEU A 331 10.00 -21.63 9.08
CA LEU A 331 8.60 -21.72 8.67
C LEU A 331 8.05 -23.14 8.82
N ALA A 332 8.82 -24.17 8.43
CA ALA A 332 8.43 -25.56 8.65
C ALA A 332 8.15 -25.87 10.13
N MET A 333 9.03 -25.43 11.03
CA MET A 333 8.84 -25.62 12.47
C MET A 333 7.61 -24.88 13.00
N ALA A 334 7.42 -23.62 12.58
CA ALA A 334 6.29 -22.82 13.02
C ALA A 334 4.96 -23.37 12.49
N TYR A 335 4.89 -23.77 11.22
CA TYR A 335 3.67 -24.27 10.60
C TYR A 335 3.26 -25.62 11.17
N GLU A 336 4.22 -26.52 11.41
CA GLU A 336 3.97 -27.78 12.10
C GLU A 336 3.52 -27.53 13.56
N GLY A 337 4.15 -26.57 14.25
CA GLY A 337 3.73 -26.16 15.58
C GLY A 337 2.27 -25.65 15.65
N VAL A 338 1.81 -24.93 14.62
CA VAL A 338 0.44 -24.37 14.56
C VAL A 338 -0.61 -25.40 14.13
N THR A 339 -0.28 -26.26 13.17
CA THR A 339 -1.27 -27.11 12.48
C THR A 339 -1.21 -28.57 12.89
N ASP A 340 -0.17 -29.00 13.62
CA ASP A 340 0.10 -30.40 13.95
C ASP A 340 0.25 -31.28 12.67
N GLN A 341 0.67 -30.66 11.54
CA GLN A 341 0.96 -31.33 10.27
C GLN A 341 2.45 -31.24 9.93
N PRO A 342 3.07 -32.31 9.40
CA PRO A 342 4.49 -32.28 9.06
C PRO A 342 4.76 -31.39 7.85
N TYR A 343 5.73 -30.48 7.98
CA TYR A 343 6.22 -29.65 6.86
C TYR A 343 7.69 -29.92 6.56
N SER A 344 8.00 -30.12 5.28
CA SER A 344 9.37 -30.26 4.79
C SER A 344 10.01 -28.89 4.58
N PRO A 345 11.16 -28.59 5.23
CA PRO A 345 11.90 -27.36 4.95
C PRO A 345 12.25 -27.19 3.46
N LEU A 346 12.55 -28.30 2.78
CA LEU A 346 12.94 -28.30 1.37
C LEU A 346 11.77 -27.95 0.45
N ASP A 347 10.58 -28.47 0.73
CA ASP A 347 9.37 -28.22 -0.08
C ASP A 347 8.92 -26.76 0.07
N ILE A 348 8.97 -26.20 1.29
CA ILE A 348 8.77 -24.77 1.52
C ILE A 348 9.80 -23.95 0.74
N GLY A 349 11.06 -24.38 0.72
CA GLY A 349 12.11 -23.77 -0.08
C GLY A 349 11.76 -23.71 -1.56
N TYR A 350 11.37 -24.85 -2.16
CA TYR A 350 10.99 -24.91 -3.57
C TYR A 350 9.75 -24.08 -3.88
N ALA A 351 8.75 -24.07 -2.99
CA ALA A 351 7.56 -23.23 -3.14
C ALA A 351 7.93 -21.74 -3.20
N LEU A 352 8.81 -21.29 -2.30
CA LEU A 352 9.30 -19.91 -2.27
C LEU A 352 10.11 -19.55 -3.52
N VAL A 353 10.94 -20.46 -4.03
CA VAL A 353 11.66 -20.26 -5.31
C VAL A 353 10.68 -20.16 -6.47
N GLY A 354 9.70 -21.06 -6.55
CA GLY A 354 8.68 -21.05 -7.61
C GLY A 354 7.84 -19.78 -7.62
N ALA A 355 7.66 -19.14 -6.46
CA ALA A 355 6.98 -17.86 -6.31
C ALA A 355 7.88 -16.64 -6.51
N GLY A 356 9.18 -16.83 -6.78
CA GLY A 356 10.15 -15.74 -6.89
C GLY A 356 10.44 -15.04 -5.56
N LYS A 357 10.15 -15.67 -4.42
CA LYS A 357 10.30 -15.13 -3.06
C LYS A 357 11.59 -15.53 -2.36
N LEU A 358 12.32 -16.47 -2.94
CA LEU A 358 13.65 -16.89 -2.49
C LEU A 358 14.57 -16.86 -3.70
N ASN A 359 15.61 -16.04 -3.63
CA ASN A 359 16.65 -16.03 -4.66
C ASN A 359 17.70 -17.10 -4.34
N ALA A 360 17.64 -18.23 -5.04
CA ALA A 360 18.52 -19.36 -4.78
C ALA A 360 19.96 -19.17 -5.33
N SER A 361 20.50 -17.95 -5.28
CA SER A 361 21.81 -17.62 -5.85
C SER A 361 22.75 -17.06 -4.77
N LEU A 362 24.05 -17.26 -4.98
CA LEU A 362 25.09 -16.61 -4.17
C LEU A 362 25.51 -15.31 -4.87
N THR A 363 25.46 -14.18 -4.18
CA THR A 363 26.06 -12.92 -4.67
C THR A 363 27.28 -12.59 -3.83
N ASN A 364 28.47 -12.55 -4.45
CA ASN A 364 29.75 -12.38 -3.76
C ASN A 364 30.00 -13.40 -2.62
N GLY A 365 29.51 -14.64 -2.78
CA GLY A 365 29.62 -15.70 -1.77
C GLY A 365 28.66 -15.56 -0.59
N ILE A 366 27.73 -14.58 -0.63
CA ILE A 366 26.69 -14.37 0.38
C ILE A 366 25.36 -14.92 -0.16
N PRO A 367 24.67 -15.79 0.59
CA PRO A 367 23.32 -16.25 0.24
C PRO A 367 22.33 -15.09 0.21
N ILE A 368 21.58 -14.93 -0.88
CA ILE A 368 20.42 -14.03 -0.92
C ILE A 368 19.23 -14.82 -0.34
N GLY A 369 18.76 -14.40 0.82
CA GLY A 369 17.71 -15.10 1.55
C GLY A 369 16.31 -14.95 0.94
N VAL A 370 15.31 -15.31 1.74
CA VAL A 370 13.90 -15.05 1.44
C VAL A 370 13.62 -13.54 1.58
N GLU A 371 12.89 -12.96 0.63
CA GLU A 371 12.45 -11.57 0.69
C GLU A 371 11.47 -11.36 1.86
N GLY A 372 11.38 -10.14 2.39
CA GLY A 372 10.56 -9.86 3.59
C GLY A 372 9.08 -10.24 3.42
N ASP A 373 8.53 -10.10 2.22
CA ASP A 373 7.16 -10.49 1.88
C ASP A 373 7.00 -12.01 1.61
N GLY A 374 8.10 -12.75 1.46
CA GLY A 374 8.10 -14.19 1.22
C GLY A 374 7.55 -14.99 2.41
N ILE A 375 7.74 -14.52 3.65
CA ILE A 375 7.16 -15.12 4.86
C ILE A 375 5.64 -15.03 4.84
N MET A 376 5.11 -13.86 4.48
CA MET A 376 3.66 -13.62 4.38
C MET A 376 3.04 -14.42 3.24
N TRP A 377 3.73 -14.48 2.09
CA TRP A 377 3.30 -15.32 0.97
C TRP A 377 3.24 -16.80 1.36
N ALA A 378 4.27 -17.32 2.03
CA ALA A 378 4.31 -18.72 2.46
C ALA A 378 3.17 -19.04 3.44
N ALA A 379 2.89 -18.15 4.40
CA ALA A 379 1.79 -18.36 5.34
C ALA A 379 0.45 -18.49 4.60
N GLN A 380 0.16 -17.59 3.66
CA GLN A 380 -1.04 -17.67 2.82
C GLN A 380 -1.08 -18.94 1.97
N HIS A 381 0.05 -19.31 1.35
CA HIS A 381 0.16 -20.49 0.51
C HIS A 381 -0.16 -21.78 1.27
N TYR A 382 0.26 -21.88 2.53
CA TYR A 382 0.04 -23.04 3.40
C TYR A 382 -1.22 -22.92 4.27
N GLY A 383 -2.07 -21.91 4.05
CA GLY A 383 -3.32 -21.72 4.79
C GLY A 383 -3.12 -21.31 6.26
N ILE A 384 -1.97 -20.74 6.60
CA ILE A 384 -1.63 -20.24 7.93
C ILE A 384 -2.10 -18.79 8.04
N GLU A 385 -2.92 -18.49 9.06
CA GLU A 385 -3.27 -17.11 9.39
C GLU A 385 -2.01 -16.39 9.92
N ALA A 386 -1.53 -15.39 9.18
CA ALA A 386 -0.39 -14.57 9.56
C ALA A 386 -0.72 -13.09 9.38
N ARG A 387 -0.06 -12.23 10.16
CA ARG A 387 -0.19 -10.76 10.11
C ARG A 387 1.20 -10.15 9.93
N GLY A 388 1.33 -9.23 8.98
CA GLY A 388 2.61 -8.72 8.48
C GLY A 388 3.07 -7.38 9.05
N ASP A 389 2.56 -6.97 10.22
CA ASP A 389 2.77 -5.62 10.76
C ASP A 389 3.82 -5.59 11.89
N TYR A 390 4.37 -4.40 12.14
CA TYR A 390 5.15 -4.10 13.35
C TYR A 390 4.32 -4.40 14.61
N LEU A 391 4.67 -5.48 15.30
CA LEU A 391 4.07 -5.83 16.58
C LEU A 391 4.81 -5.08 17.68
N ASP A 392 4.13 -4.18 18.37
CA ASP A 392 4.68 -3.60 19.59
C ASP A 392 4.85 -4.70 20.68
N GLN A 393 5.58 -4.37 21.76
CA GLN A 393 5.86 -5.34 22.83
C GLN A 393 4.60 -5.98 23.42
N LEU A 394 3.47 -5.25 23.43
CA LEU A 394 2.20 -5.77 23.91
C LEU A 394 1.61 -6.77 22.92
N GLU A 395 1.63 -6.49 21.62
CA GLU A 395 1.15 -7.42 20.59
C GLU A 395 2.01 -8.69 20.50
N ILE A 396 3.33 -8.58 20.60
CA ILE A 396 4.23 -9.74 20.73
C ILE A 396 3.82 -10.58 21.95
N THR A 397 3.58 -9.93 23.08
CA THR A 397 3.16 -10.61 24.32
C THR A 397 1.82 -11.31 24.13
N LYS A 398 0.85 -10.71 23.44
CA LYS A 398 -0.46 -11.30 23.20
C LYS A 398 -0.39 -12.52 22.28
N VAL A 399 0.34 -12.42 21.16
CA VAL A 399 0.54 -13.54 20.23
C VAL A 399 1.20 -14.73 20.93
N LEU A 400 2.27 -14.47 21.69
CA LEU A 400 2.96 -15.51 22.45
C LEU A 400 2.05 -16.13 23.53
N LYS A 401 1.26 -15.31 24.25
CA LYS A 401 0.28 -15.81 25.22
C LYS A 401 -0.81 -16.66 24.55
N ALA A 402 -1.24 -16.31 23.35
CA ALA A 402 -2.20 -17.07 22.55
C ALA A 402 -1.59 -18.32 21.86
N GLY A 403 -0.35 -18.71 22.20
CA GLY A 403 0.31 -19.88 21.62
C GLY A 403 0.72 -19.69 20.16
N GLY A 404 0.71 -18.45 19.66
CA GLY A 404 1.18 -18.10 18.33
C GLY A 404 2.69 -17.95 18.25
N PHE A 405 3.21 -17.91 17.02
CA PHE A 405 4.64 -17.75 16.73
C PHE A 405 4.93 -16.36 16.18
N ILE A 406 6.12 -15.85 16.49
CA ILE A 406 6.62 -14.57 15.99
C ILE A 406 7.87 -14.84 15.15
N SER A 407 7.85 -14.40 13.89
CA SER A 407 9.04 -14.34 13.04
C SER A 407 9.48 -12.90 12.86
N PHE A 408 10.78 -12.63 12.96
CA PHE A 408 11.35 -11.31 12.72
C PHE A 408 12.41 -11.40 11.61
N THR A 409 12.46 -10.39 10.75
CA THR A 409 13.52 -10.23 9.75
C THR A 409 14.53 -9.21 10.26
N LEU A 410 15.79 -9.60 10.41
CA LEU A 410 16.86 -8.67 10.74
C LEU A 410 17.47 -8.10 9.46
N ALA A 411 17.54 -6.77 9.35
CA ALA A 411 18.30 -6.13 8.28
C ALA A 411 19.79 -6.51 8.42
N ALA A 412 20.43 -6.87 7.30
CA ALA A 412 21.82 -7.32 7.33
C ALA A 412 22.77 -6.17 7.73
N ARG A 413 23.49 -6.40 8.86
CA ARG A 413 24.64 -5.65 9.41
C ARG A 413 24.34 -4.26 10.02
N THR A 414 23.95 -4.28 11.29
CA THR A 414 24.52 -3.40 12.31
C THR A 414 24.97 -4.28 13.47
N PRO A 415 26.17 -4.08 14.08
CA PRO A 415 26.59 -4.89 15.22
C PRO A 415 25.53 -4.82 16.33
N LEU A 416 25.11 -5.98 16.83
CA LEU A 416 24.21 -6.08 17.98
C LEU A 416 24.85 -5.34 19.17
N ASN A 417 24.36 -4.14 19.45
CA ASN A 417 24.65 -3.46 20.71
C ASN A 417 23.65 -4.00 21.74
N PRO A 418 24.09 -4.69 22.81
CA PRO A 418 23.19 -5.22 23.83
C PRO A 418 22.38 -4.13 24.57
N ASP A 419 22.74 -2.85 24.42
CA ASP A 419 22.06 -1.72 25.06
C ASP A 419 21.13 -0.91 24.13
N THR A 420 21.02 -1.24 22.84
CA THR A 420 20.02 -0.58 21.98
C THR A 420 18.66 -1.21 22.18
N ARG A 421 17.81 -0.50 22.94
CA ARG A 421 16.37 -0.75 23.00
C ARG A 421 15.84 -0.81 21.58
N TYR A 422 15.10 -1.88 21.30
CA TYR A 422 14.49 -2.21 20.02
C TYR A 422 13.78 -0.99 19.41
N ASP A 423 14.41 -0.37 18.40
CA ASP A 423 13.70 0.41 17.39
C ASP A 423 13.26 -0.60 16.32
N HIS A 424 12.05 -1.12 16.49
CA HIS A 424 11.28 -1.79 15.46
C HIS A 424 9.86 -1.22 15.50
#